data_AF-A0A6J2XT30-F1
#
_entry.id   AF-A0A6J2XT30-F1
#
_cell.length_a   1.000
_cell.length_b   1.000
_cell.length_c   1.000
_cell.angle_alpha   90.00
_cell.angle_beta   90.00
_cell.angle_gamma   90.00
#
_symmetry.space_group_name_H-M   'P 1'
#
loop_
_entity.id
_entity.type
_entity.pdbx_description
1 polymer ?
#
loop_
_entity_poly.entity_id
_entity_poly.type
_entity_poly.pdbx_seq_one_letter_code
_entity_poly.pdbx_strand_id
1 'polypeptide(L)'
;MCSSGKNVNKELLISEVQTRRPLWQDSHPLYKNKNAIEKIWQEVAAACNCSVSDAKLKWKKLKDQFRKEVKKIPVPKSGDPSLPGKPKWQYFDQMYFLRDFVVPLQTQGKFTNGN
;
A
#
# COMPACT_ATOMS: atom_id res chain seq x y z
N MET A 1 -26.21 -17.96 -12.46
CA MET A 1 -25.15 -18.50 -11.57
C MET A 1 -23.79 -18.16 -12.15
N CYS A 2 -23.02 -17.29 -11.52
CA CYS A 2 -21.58 -17.45 -11.29
C CYS A 2 -21.09 -16.25 -10.49
N SER A 3 -21.11 -16.40 -9.17
CA SER A 3 -20.27 -15.66 -8.24
C SER A 3 -18.81 -15.88 -8.66
N SER A 4 -18.24 -14.97 -9.43
CA SER A 4 -16.79 -14.94 -9.62
C SER A 4 -16.26 -13.89 -8.68
N GLY A 5 -15.81 -14.33 -7.49
CA GLY A 5 -15.02 -13.51 -6.60
C GLY A 5 -13.81 -13.03 -7.39
N LYS A 6 -13.80 -11.74 -7.79
CA LYS A 6 -12.66 -11.16 -8.48
C LYS A 6 -11.50 -11.14 -7.51
N ASN A 7 -10.64 -12.15 -7.60
CA ASN A 7 -9.40 -12.19 -6.84
C ASN A 7 -8.46 -11.14 -7.43
N VAL A 8 -8.59 -9.89 -6.95
CA VAL A 8 -7.66 -8.81 -7.30
C VAL A 8 -6.23 -9.29 -7.03
N ASN A 9 -5.44 -9.42 -8.09
CA ASN A 9 -4.05 -9.85 -8.02
C ASN A 9 -3.23 -8.78 -7.28
N LYS A 10 -2.80 -9.09 -6.06
CA LYS A 10 -2.13 -8.13 -5.17
C LYS A 10 -0.79 -7.68 -5.76
N GLU A 11 -0.04 -8.60 -6.35
CA GLU A 11 1.26 -8.32 -6.99
C GLU A 11 1.11 -7.35 -8.15
N LEU A 12 0.18 -7.65 -9.05
CA LEU A 12 -0.11 -6.78 -10.18
C LEU A 12 -0.57 -5.40 -9.71
N LEU A 13 -1.44 -5.35 -8.69
CA LEU A 13 -1.91 -4.09 -8.11
C LEU A 13 -0.74 -3.26 -7.55
N ILE A 14 0.21 -3.89 -6.86
CA ILE A 14 1.38 -3.19 -6.30
C ILE A 14 2.27 -2.68 -7.42
N SER A 15 2.58 -3.50 -8.41
CA SER A 15 3.38 -3.12 -9.57
C SER A 15 2.76 -1.93 -10.32
N GLU A 16 1.45 -2.00 -10.59
CA GLU A 16 0.73 -0.93 -11.28
C GLU A 16 0.67 0.37 -10.47
N VAL A 17 0.57 0.29 -9.14
CA VAL A 17 0.62 1.48 -8.27
C VAL A 17 2.04 2.01 -8.13
N GLN A 18 3.05 1.15 -8.12
CA GLN A 18 4.46 1.51 -8.07
C GLN A 18 4.87 2.34 -9.29
N THR A 19 4.45 1.92 -10.49
CA THR A 19 4.68 2.68 -11.73
C THR A 19 3.96 4.03 -11.71
N ARG A 20 2.80 4.10 -11.04
CA ARG A 20 1.95 5.30 -10.93
C ARG A 20 2.21 6.07 -9.64
N ARG A 21 3.37 6.73 -9.57
CA ARG A 21 3.77 7.68 -8.50
C ARG A 21 2.68 8.59 -7.94
N PRO A 22 1.84 9.28 -8.75
CA PRO A 22 0.78 10.14 -8.22
C PRO A 22 -0.21 9.46 -7.26
N LEU A 23 -0.33 8.13 -7.23
CA LEU A 23 -1.21 7.43 -6.29
C LEU A 23 -0.70 7.41 -4.85
N TRP A 24 0.62 7.53 -4.64
CA TRP A 24 1.24 7.38 -3.34
C TRP A 24 2.19 8.53 -2.96
N GLN A 25 2.62 9.32 -3.93
CA GLN A 25 3.48 10.48 -3.73
C GLN A 25 2.61 11.73 -3.48
N ASP A 26 2.54 12.18 -2.22
CA ASP A 26 1.78 13.38 -1.83
C ASP A 26 2.38 14.67 -2.42
N SER A 27 3.69 14.65 -2.68
CA SER A 27 4.45 15.74 -3.31
C SER A 27 4.06 15.97 -4.78
N HIS A 28 3.37 15.01 -5.43
CA HIS A 28 3.02 15.13 -6.85
C HIS A 28 1.86 16.12 -7.05
N PRO A 29 1.90 17.04 -8.04
CA PRO A 29 0.81 18.01 -8.27
C PRO A 29 -0.52 17.32 -8.62
N LEU A 30 -0.46 16.17 -9.29
CA LEU A 30 -1.64 15.36 -9.59
C LEU A 30 -2.28 14.69 -8.36
N TYR A 31 -1.57 14.56 -7.24
CA TYR A 31 -2.13 14.01 -6.00
C TYR A 31 -3.30 14.85 -5.47
N LYS A 32 -3.21 16.18 -5.63
CA LYS A 32 -4.30 17.12 -5.29
C LYS A 32 -5.47 17.03 -6.27
N ASN A 33 -5.24 16.55 -7.49
CA ASN A 33 -6.25 16.42 -8.54
C ASN A 33 -6.99 15.09 -8.41
N LYS A 34 -8.15 15.12 -7.73
CA LYS A 34 -9.04 13.96 -7.59
C LYS A 34 -9.38 13.30 -8.93
N ASN A 35 -9.63 14.10 -9.97
CA ASN A 35 -9.95 13.60 -11.31
C ASN A 35 -8.78 12.84 -11.95
N ALA A 36 -7.55 13.32 -11.77
CA ALA A 36 -6.36 12.63 -12.26
C ALA A 36 -6.17 11.31 -11.51
N ILE A 37 -6.25 11.34 -10.18
CA ILE A 37 -6.14 10.15 -9.33
C ILE A 37 -7.20 9.10 -9.69
N GLU A 38 -8.43 9.53 -9.94
CA GLU A 38 -9.49 8.62 -10.35
C GLU A 38 -9.20 7.96 -11.70
N LYS A 39 -8.76 8.73 -12.70
CA LYS A 39 -8.34 8.16 -13.99
C LYS A 39 -7.23 7.14 -13.83
N ILE A 40 -6.21 7.46 -13.04
CA ILE A 40 -5.09 6.56 -12.77
C ILE A 40 -5.59 5.26 -12.12
N TRP A 41 -6.51 5.36 -11.15
CA TRP A 41 -7.15 4.19 -10.56
C TRP A 41 -7.99 3.39 -11.54
N GLN A 42 -8.67 4.04 -12.49
CA GLN A 42 -9.40 3.35 -13.56
C GLN A 42 -8.46 2.51 -14.42
N GLU A 43 -7.29 3.04 -14.77
CA GLU A 43 -6.28 2.28 -15.52
C GLU A 43 -5.74 1.09 -14.72
N VAL A 44 -5.41 1.29 -13.44
CA VAL A 44 -4.96 0.20 -12.55
C VAL A 44 -6.04 -0.88 -12.42
N ALA A 45 -7.30 -0.46 -12.26
CA ALA A 45 -8.43 -1.37 -12.12
C ALA A 45 -8.68 -2.16 -13.41
N ALA A 46 -8.59 -1.50 -14.56
CA ALA A 46 -8.67 -2.15 -15.88
C ALA A 46 -7.54 -3.17 -16.08
N ALA A 47 -6.30 -2.81 -15.76
CA ALA A 47 -5.15 -3.72 -15.81
C ALA A 47 -5.35 -4.94 -14.90
N CYS A 48 -5.86 -4.71 -13.69
CA CYS A 48 -6.18 -5.76 -12.72
C CYS A 48 -7.50 -6.51 -13.02
N ASN A 49 -8.22 -6.19 -14.10
CA ASN A 49 -9.54 -6.75 -14.44
C ASN A 49 -10.58 -6.63 -13.30
N CYS A 50 -10.48 -5.56 -12.51
CA CYS A 50 -11.30 -5.33 -11.33
C CYS A 50 -11.98 -3.96 -11.38
N SER A 51 -12.89 -3.69 -10.43
CA SER A 51 -13.47 -2.36 -10.29
C SER A 51 -12.52 -1.44 -9.52
N VAL A 52 -12.60 -0.14 -9.79
CA VAL A 52 -11.84 0.89 -9.05
C VAL A 52 -12.06 0.78 -7.54
N SER A 53 -13.30 0.53 -7.11
CA SER A 53 -13.64 0.32 -5.70
C SER A 53 -12.91 -0.88 -5.09
N ASP A 54 -12.86 -2.02 -5.79
CA ASP A 54 -12.14 -3.21 -5.36
C ASP A 54 -10.62 -2.98 -5.30
N ALA A 55 -10.05 -2.33 -6.32
CA ALA A 55 -8.64 -1.99 -6.37
C ALA A 55 -8.25 -1.08 -5.18
N LYS A 56 -9.03 -0.01 -4.94
CA LYS A 56 -8.84 0.90 -3.80
C LYS A 56 -8.96 0.17 -2.46
N LEU A 57 -9.97 -0.69 -2.30
CA LEU A 57 -10.17 -1.48 -1.07
C LEU A 57 -9.02 -2.46 -0.83
N LYS A 58 -8.57 -3.16 -1.88
CA LYS A 58 -7.46 -4.10 -1.82
C LYS A 58 -6.15 -3.39 -1.49
N TRP A 59 -5.89 -2.24 -2.11
CA TRP A 59 -4.75 -1.39 -1.81
C TRP A 59 -4.74 -0.91 -0.37
N LYS A 60 -5.89 -0.50 0.16
CA LYS A 60 -6.04 -0.13 1.57
C LYS A 60 -5.66 -1.29 2.50
N LYS A 61 -6.13 -2.51 2.22
CA LYS A 61 -5.77 -3.71 2.99
C LYS A 61 -4.28 -4.02 2.90
N LEU A 62 -3.67 -3.89 1.72
CA LEU A 62 -2.23 -4.07 1.52
C LEU A 62 -1.42 -3.06 2.32
N LYS A 63 -1.78 -1.77 2.28
CA LYS A 63 -1.14 -0.73 3.09
C LYS A 63 -1.23 -1.02 4.59
N ASP A 64 -2.40 -1.44 5.08
CA ASP A 64 -2.57 -1.80 6.50
C ASP A 64 -1.65 -2.98 6.90
N GLN A 65 -1.62 -4.02 6.06
CA GLN A 65 -0.79 -5.19 6.28
C GLN A 65 0.71 -4.82 6.21
N PHE A 66 1.14 -4.02 5.24
CA PHE A 66 2.50 -3.50 5.15
C PHE A 66 2.90 -2.72 6.40
N ARG A 67 2.04 -1.83 6.91
CA ARG A 67 2.32 -1.07 8.14
C ARG A 67 2.51 -1.99 9.34
N LYS A 68 1.70 -3.05 9.47
CA LYS A 68 1.87 -4.07 10.52
C LYS A 68 3.18 -4.82 10.37
N GLU A 69 3.54 -5.24 9.16
CA GLU A 69 4.80 -5.94 8.90
C GLU A 69 6.01 -5.03 9.13
N VAL A 70 5.99 -3.79 8.66
CA VAL A 70 7.06 -2.78 8.91
C VAL A 70 7.20 -2.51 10.42
N LYS A 71 6.10 -2.43 11.17
CA LYS A 71 6.14 -2.24 12.63
C LYS A 71 6.68 -3.45 13.38
N LYS A 72 6.47 -4.67 12.84
CA LYS A 72 7.06 -5.90 13.39
C LYS A 72 8.56 -5.99 13.16
N ILE A 73 9.09 -5.32 12.14
CA ILE A 73 10.53 -5.20 11.94
C ILE A 73 11.04 -4.26 13.03
N PRO A 74 11.80 -4.77 14.02
CA PRO A 74 12.41 -3.88 14.99
C PRO A 74 13.36 -2.97 14.22
N VAL A 75 13.04 -1.68 14.16
CA VAL A 75 14.02 -0.67 13.79
C VAL A 75 15.14 -0.81 14.83
N PRO A 76 16.41 -1.03 14.43
CA PRO A 76 17.49 -1.17 15.39
C PRO A 76 17.57 0.12 16.20
N LYS A 77 16.97 0.10 17.39
CA LYS A 77 17.28 1.07 18.43
C LYS A 77 18.68 0.67 18.87
N SER A 78 19.64 1.57 18.65
CA SER A 78 21.05 1.42 19.02
C SER A 78 21.19 0.62 20.32
N GLY A 79 21.66 -0.64 20.21
CA GLY A 79 22.01 -1.43 21.40
C GLY A 79 21.71 -2.93 21.37
N ASP A 80 20.86 -3.46 20.49
CA ASP A 80 20.53 -4.90 20.51
C ASP A 80 20.85 -5.60 19.17
N PRO A 81 21.73 -6.63 19.16
CA PRO A 81 22.14 -7.36 17.95
C PRO A 81 21.16 -8.48 17.56
N SER A 82 19.95 -8.55 18.12
CA SER A 82 18.96 -9.52 17.67
C SER A 82 18.52 -9.20 16.24
N LEU A 83 19.08 -9.97 15.30
CA LEU A 83 18.84 -9.85 13.86
C LEU A 83 17.34 -9.72 13.60
N PRO A 84 16.86 -8.61 12.98
CA PRO A 84 15.45 -8.44 12.73
C PRO A 84 14.99 -9.57 11.81
N GLY A 85 14.10 -10.43 12.31
CA GLY A 85 13.47 -11.46 11.49
C GLY A 85 12.87 -10.79 10.26
N LYS A 86 13.38 -11.13 9.07
CA LYS A 86 12.87 -10.59 7.81
C LYS A 86 11.35 -10.81 7.77
N PRO A 87 10.55 -9.79 7.42
CA PRO A 87 9.11 -9.96 7.33
C PRO A 87 8.83 -11.08 6.33
N LYS A 88 8.02 -12.09 6.71
CA LYS A 88 7.69 -13.24 5.87
C LYS A 88 6.72 -12.89 4.74
N TRP A 89 6.52 -11.61 4.47
CA TRP A 89 5.52 -11.13 3.56
C TRP A 89 6.11 -10.96 2.15
N GLN A 90 5.66 -11.79 1.22
CA GLN A 90 6.13 -11.80 -0.18
C GLN A 90 5.96 -10.44 -0.90
N TYR A 91 5.00 -9.62 -0.49
CA TYR A 91 4.76 -8.29 -1.06
C TYR A 91 5.55 -7.17 -0.36
N PHE A 92 6.30 -7.51 0.70
CA PHE A 92 7.04 -6.52 1.46
C PHE A 92 8.11 -5.83 0.62
N ASP A 93 8.87 -6.62 -0.15
CA ASP A 93 9.92 -6.11 -1.03
C ASP A 93 9.32 -5.17 -2.10
N GLN A 94 8.24 -5.63 -2.74
CA GLN A 94 7.51 -4.84 -3.72
C GLN A 94 6.88 -3.57 -3.13
N MET A 95 6.51 -3.53 -1.85
CA MET A 95 5.96 -2.33 -1.20
C MET A 95 7.02 -1.49 -0.48
N TYR A 96 8.29 -1.92 -0.48
CA TYR A 96 9.35 -1.25 0.25
C TYR A 96 9.56 0.20 -0.23
N PHE A 97 9.31 0.49 -1.51
CA PHE A 97 9.36 1.85 -2.06
C PHE A 97 8.40 2.83 -1.37
N LEU A 98 7.31 2.33 -0.78
CA LEU A 98 6.35 3.15 -0.05
C LEU A 98 6.78 3.44 1.38
N ARG A 99 7.77 2.73 1.92
CA ARG A 99 8.16 2.79 3.34
C ARG A 99 8.19 4.23 3.86
N ASP A 100 8.87 5.11 3.15
CA ASP A 100 9.05 6.52 3.50
C ASP A 100 7.72 7.31 3.49
N PHE A 101 6.81 6.96 2.57
CA PHE A 101 5.53 7.65 2.34
C PHE A 101 4.37 7.13 3.22
N VAL A 102 4.34 5.83 3.55
CA VAL A 102 3.26 5.23 4.38
C VAL A 102 3.63 5.01 5.84
N VAL A 103 4.93 5.02 6.14
CA VAL A 103 5.45 4.99 7.50
C VAL A 103 6.39 6.20 7.63
N PRO A 104 5.87 7.41 7.90
CA PRO A 104 6.73 8.43 8.47
C PRO A 104 7.38 7.82 9.70
N LEU A 105 8.70 7.96 9.84
CA LEU A 105 9.54 7.36 10.88
C LEU A 105 9.13 7.70 12.34
N GLN A 106 8.01 8.40 12.56
CA GLN A 106 7.52 8.77 13.88
C GLN A 106 6.40 7.84 14.37
N THR A 107 6.79 6.96 15.30
CA THR A 107 6.17 6.75 16.60
C THR A 107 4.90 7.58 16.88
N GLN A 108 3.89 6.88 17.42
CA GLN A 108 2.61 7.31 18.01
C GLN A 108 1.34 7.24 17.16
N GLY A 109 0.39 6.51 17.74
CA GLY A 109 -0.88 6.15 17.15
C GLY A 109 -1.80 7.33 16.93
N LYS A 110 -2.51 7.28 15.81
CA LYS A 110 -3.91 7.67 15.75
C LYS A 110 -4.66 6.65 14.91
N PHE A 111 -5.22 5.67 15.61
CA PHE A 111 -6.43 4.99 15.13
C PHE A 111 -7.52 6.05 15.11
N THR A 112 -8.06 6.36 13.94
CA THR A 112 -9.21 7.26 13.81
C THR A 112 -10.43 6.55 14.40
N ASN A 113 -10.87 7.00 15.58
CA ASN A 113 -12.17 6.66 16.15
C ASN A 113 -13.27 7.25 15.26
N GLY A 114 -14.23 6.41 14.85
CA GLY A 114 -15.42 6.82 14.12
C GLY A 114 -16.35 7.65 15.00
N ASN A 115 -16.96 8.64 14.38
CA ASN A 115 -18.08 9.41 14.91
C ASN A 115 -19.36 8.57 14.94
#